data_AF-A0A357NGS2-F1
#
_entry.id   AF-A0A357NGS2-F1
#
_cell.length_a   1.000
_cell.length_b   1.000
_cell.length_c   1.000
_cell.angle_alpha   90.00
_cell.angle_beta   90.00
_cell.angle_gamma   90.00
#
_symmetry.space_group_name_H-M   'P 1'
#
loop_
_entity.id
_entity.type
_entity.pdbx_description
1 polymer ?
#
loop_
_entity_poly.entity_id
_entity_poly.type
_entity_poly.pdbx_seq_one_letter_code
_entity_poly.pdbx_strand_id
1 'polypeptide(L)'
;MDLKTCRKEAGLTVKQVLQDYPDKRLDKHLYSKIESGIVPAPDKLKKHVLTLCMRSGSQIPTEEDRRGDRSVATPEMLLQYIPTDSKNGITRQELVEITGVSDRIVRQRIEVLRRDYPIINHQNGRGYFVSHDPAELRSYYKQERNRALSILYRLKPIRKILKGAEK
;
A
#
# COMPACT_ATOMS: atom_id res chain seq x y z
N MET A 1 18.87 -14.59 -14.47
CA MET A 1 17.76 -13.80 -13.89
C MET A 1 17.71 -12.45 -14.57
N ASP A 2 16.53 -12.03 -15.00
CA ASP A 2 16.32 -10.71 -15.62
C ASP A 2 16.30 -9.62 -14.52
N LEU A 3 16.91 -8.46 -14.81
CA LEU A 3 17.03 -7.32 -13.88
C LEU A 3 15.67 -6.81 -13.44
N LYS A 4 14.71 -6.80 -14.37
CA LYS A 4 13.33 -6.40 -14.13
C LYS A 4 12.64 -7.33 -13.14
N THR A 5 12.91 -8.63 -13.25
CA THR A 5 12.37 -9.65 -12.35
C THR A 5 12.96 -9.52 -10.95
N CYS A 6 14.30 -9.44 -10.80
CA CYS A 6 14.94 -9.25 -9.48
C CYS A 6 14.41 -8.01 -8.76
N ARG A 7 14.31 -6.88 -9.49
CA ARG A 7 13.82 -5.63 -8.90
C ARG A 7 12.37 -5.76 -8.42
N LYS A 8 11.50 -6.39 -9.22
CA LYS A 8 10.08 -6.59 -8.87
C LYS A 8 9.90 -7.55 -7.69
N GLU A 9 10.64 -8.65 -7.67
CA GLU A 9 10.63 -9.62 -6.56
C GLU A 9 11.12 -8.99 -5.25
N ALA A 10 12.13 -8.12 -5.33
CA ALA A 10 12.61 -7.35 -4.18
C ALA A 10 11.72 -6.14 -3.81
N GLY A 11 10.61 -5.90 -4.51
CA GLY A 11 9.71 -4.76 -4.26
C GLY A 11 10.34 -3.38 -4.51
N LEU A 12 11.47 -3.32 -5.23
CA LEU A 12 12.24 -2.10 -5.42
C LEU A 12 11.64 -1.23 -6.52
N THR A 13 11.55 0.08 -6.27
CA THR A 13 11.21 1.06 -7.30
C THR A 13 12.45 1.43 -8.12
N VAL A 14 12.26 1.86 -9.38
CA VAL A 14 13.37 2.37 -10.22
C VAL A 14 14.08 3.54 -9.53
N LYS A 15 13.34 4.39 -8.82
CA LYS A 15 13.90 5.52 -8.07
C LYS A 15 14.87 5.05 -6.98
N GLN A 16 14.50 4.02 -6.22
CA GLN A 16 15.36 3.46 -5.17
C GLN A 16 16.62 2.80 -5.74
N VAL A 17 16.51 2.12 -6.89
CA VAL A 17 17.69 1.55 -7.57
C VAL A 17 18.68 2.64 -7.98
N LEU A 18 18.18 3.77 -8.48
CA LEU A 18 19.00 4.88 -8.97
C LEU A 18 19.49 5.85 -7.89
N GLN A 19 18.86 5.89 -6.72
CA GLN A 19 19.14 6.86 -5.66
C GLN A 19 20.60 6.81 -5.18
N ASP A 20 21.11 5.60 -4.96
CA ASP A 20 22.48 5.36 -4.47
C ASP A 20 23.39 4.76 -5.54
N TYR A 21 22.99 4.83 -6.82
CA TYR A 21 23.81 4.31 -7.91
C TYR A 21 24.92 5.32 -8.26
N PRO A 22 26.20 4.91 -8.27
CA PRO A 22 27.33 5.83 -8.39
C PRO A 22 27.42 6.57 -9.73
N ASP A 23 26.87 6.02 -10.82
CA ASP A 23 26.91 6.66 -12.14
C ASP A 23 25.63 7.46 -12.40
N LYS A 24 25.73 8.78 -12.22
CA LYS A 24 24.63 9.74 -12.39
C LYS A 24 24.17 9.91 -13.83
N ARG A 25 24.88 9.35 -14.82
CA ARG A 25 24.44 9.36 -16.23
C ARG A 25 23.27 8.40 -16.49
N LEU A 26 23.04 7.46 -15.57
CA LEU A 26 21.93 6.51 -15.67
C LEU A 26 20.65 7.13 -15.12
N ASP A 27 19.82 7.65 -16.02
CA ASP A 27 18.51 8.20 -15.67
C ASP A 27 17.39 7.14 -15.74
N LYS A 28 16.19 7.52 -15.28
CA LYS A 28 15.00 6.64 -15.28
C LYS A 28 14.67 6.11 -16.68
N HIS A 29 14.86 6.94 -17.71
CA HIS A 29 14.51 6.61 -19.08
C HIS A 29 15.47 5.58 -19.67
N LEU A 30 16.77 5.77 -19.49
CA LEU A 30 17.80 4.81 -19.90
C LEU A 30 17.70 3.49 -19.12
N TYR A 31 17.39 3.55 -17.83
CA TYR A 31 17.10 2.36 -17.02
C TYR A 31 15.90 1.56 -17.56
N SER A 32 14.84 2.24 -17.99
CA SER A 32 13.67 1.58 -18.61
C SER A 32 14.01 0.86 -19.91
N LYS A 33 14.89 1.44 -20.75
CA LYS A 33 15.38 0.80 -21.98
C LYS A 33 16.24 -0.43 -21.71
N ILE A 34 16.95 -0.43 -20.57
CA ILE A 34 17.69 -1.59 -20.09
C ILE A 34 16.73 -2.69 -19.63
N GLU A 35 15.69 -2.36 -18.85
CA GLU A 35 14.68 -3.34 -18.41
C GLU A 35 13.83 -3.91 -19.56
N SER A 36 13.68 -3.17 -20.66
CA SER A 36 12.99 -3.66 -21.86
C SER A 36 13.90 -4.46 -22.79
N GLY A 37 15.17 -4.67 -22.43
CA GLY A 37 16.14 -5.42 -23.23
C GLY A 37 16.63 -4.70 -24.50
N ILE A 38 16.31 -3.41 -24.67
CA ILE A 38 16.76 -2.61 -25.82
C ILE A 38 18.24 -2.25 -25.69
N VAL A 39 18.70 -2.02 -24.46
CA VAL A 39 20.09 -1.68 -24.13
C VAL A 39 20.62 -2.73 -23.15
N PRO A 40 21.80 -3.31 -23.38
CA PRO A 40 22.38 -4.28 -22.45
C PRO A 40 22.72 -3.62 -21.11
N ALA A 41 22.40 -4.30 -20.02
CA ALA A 41 22.69 -3.79 -18.69
C ALA A 41 24.19 -3.83 -18.37
N PRO A 42 24.79 -2.73 -17.88
CA PRO A 42 26.17 -2.73 -17.38
C PRO A 42 26.33 -3.69 -16.19
N ASP A 43 27.48 -4.35 -16.08
CA ASP A 43 27.70 -5.32 -14.99
C ASP A 43 27.72 -4.68 -13.61
N LYS A 44 28.17 -3.42 -13.52
CA LYS A 44 28.10 -2.63 -12.28
C LYS A 44 26.65 -2.45 -11.81
N LEU A 45 25.71 -2.25 -12.74
CA LEU A 45 24.29 -2.12 -12.44
C LEU A 45 23.69 -3.45 -11.99
N LYS A 46 24.03 -4.56 -12.68
CA LYS A 46 23.59 -5.90 -12.27
C LYS A 46 24.03 -6.24 -10.84
N LYS A 47 25.30 -5.96 -10.51
CA LYS A 47 25.85 -6.17 -9.16
C LYS A 47 25.13 -5.32 -8.12
N HIS A 48 24.91 -4.03 -8.41
CA HIS A 48 24.19 -3.12 -7.51
C HIS A 48 22.76 -3.61 -7.22
N VAL A 49 22.00 -3.95 -8.26
CA VAL A 49 20.63 -4.47 -8.10
C VAL A 49 20.63 -5.80 -7.35
N LEU A 50 21.58 -6.70 -7.63
CA LEU A 50 21.70 -7.95 -6.90
C LEU A 50 22.01 -7.73 -5.41
N THR A 51 22.92 -6.80 -5.08
CA THR A 51 23.21 -6.42 -3.68
C THR A 51 21.98 -5.86 -2.98
N LEU A 52 21.18 -5.03 -3.68
CA LEU A 52 19.90 -4.54 -3.14
C LEU A 52 18.90 -5.68 -2.94
N CYS A 53 18.75 -6.59 -3.91
CA CYS A 53 17.88 -7.77 -3.81
C CYS A 53 18.29 -8.66 -2.61
N MET A 54 19.60 -8.87 -2.37
CA MET A 54 20.08 -9.67 -1.25
C MET A 54 19.89 -9.00 0.12
N ARG A 55 20.01 -7.66 0.19
CA ARG A 55 19.70 -6.88 1.41
C ARG A 55 18.21 -6.95 1.79
N SER A 56 17.33 -7.08 0.79
CA SER A 56 15.89 -7.24 1.00
C SER A 56 15.47 -8.66 1.42
N GLY A 57 16.35 -9.66 1.30
CA GLY A 57 16.05 -11.07 1.55
C GLY A 57 16.29 -11.57 2.98
N SER A 58 16.78 -10.73 3.90
CA SER A 58 16.98 -11.10 5.31
C SER A 58 16.96 -9.88 6.21
N GLN A 59 15.77 -9.49 6.67
CA GLN A 59 15.62 -8.75 7.92
C GLN A 59 14.68 -9.55 8.82
N ILE A 60 15.27 -10.49 9.57
CA ILE A 60 14.72 -10.85 10.87
C ILE A 60 14.91 -9.60 11.74
N PRO A 61 13.86 -9.03 12.36
CA PRO A 61 13.98 -7.79 13.14
C PRO A 61 15.01 -7.93 14.25
N THR A 62 15.90 -6.94 14.39
CA THR A 62 16.91 -6.92 15.45
C THR A 62 16.31 -6.30 16.71
N GLU A 63 16.70 -6.78 17.89
CA GLU A 63 16.16 -6.36 19.21
C GLU A 63 16.20 -4.84 19.47
N GLU A 64 17.02 -4.09 18.74
CA GLU A 64 17.16 -2.62 18.85
C GLU A 64 16.02 -1.84 18.17
N ASP A 65 15.31 -2.43 17.20
CA ASP A 65 14.14 -1.81 16.54
C ASP A 65 12.91 -1.70 17.47
N ARG A 66 12.93 -2.37 18.63
CA ARG A 66 11.78 -2.39 19.56
C ARG A 66 11.57 -1.07 20.33
N ARG A 67 12.53 -0.14 20.30
CA ARG A 67 12.53 1.06 21.16
C ARG A 67 12.40 2.41 20.45
N GLY A 68 12.34 2.48 19.12
CA GLY A 68 12.26 3.74 18.37
C GLY A 68 11.04 3.83 17.44
N ASP A 69 10.07 4.66 17.81
CA ASP A 69 8.94 5.20 17.02
C ASP A 69 8.22 4.26 16.01
N ARG A 70 7.16 3.59 16.48
CA ARG A 70 6.26 2.68 15.72
C ARG A 70 5.34 3.42 14.70
N SER A 71 5.76 4.57 14.20
CA SER A 71 4.99 5.47 13.33
C SER A 71 5.28 5.29 11.83
N VAL A 72 6.33 4.53 11.46
CA VAL A 72 6.95 4.61 10.11
C VAL A 72 6.46 3.57 9.09
N ALA A 73 5.65 2.57 9.46
CA ALA A 73 5.17 1.63 8.43
C ALA A 73 4.41 2.38 7.31
N THR A 74 4.72 2.16 6.04
CA THR A 74 4.01 2.88 4.98
C THR A 74 2.62 2.26 4.77
N PRO A 75 1.63 2.97 4.18
CA PRO A 75 0.36 2.35 3.83
C PRO A 75 0.54 1.07 3.01
N GLU A 76 1.47 1.06 2.06
CA GLU A 76 1.71 -0.07 1.16
C GLU A 76 2.19 -1.33 1.89
N MET A 77 2.85 -1.20 3.05
CA MET A 77 3.21 -2.37 3.86
C MET A 77 1.97 -3.14 4.35
N LEU A 78 0.84 -2.46 4.58
CA LEU A 78 -0.38 -3.14 5.02
C LEU A 78 -0.96 -4.05 3.94
N LEU A 79 -0.79 -3.73 2.66
CA LEU A 79 -1.30 -4.56 1.56
C LEU A 79 -0.70 -5.97 1.57
N GLN A 80 0.54 -6.13 2.05
CA GLN A 80 1.22 -7.43 2.13
C GLN A 80 0.53 -8.38 3.10
N TYR A 81 -0.21 -7.84 4.07
CA TYR A 81 -0.94 -8.61 5.08
C TYR A 81 -2.43 -8.73 4.78
N ILE A 82 -2.97 -7.93 3.85
CA ILE A 82 -4.38 -8.00 3.48
C ILE A 82 -4.55 -9.09 2.41
N PRO A 83 -5.28 -10.18 2.72
CA PRO A 83 -5.46 -11.28 1.79
C PRO A 83 -6.45 -10.92 0.67
N THR A 84 -6.43 -11.72 -0.40
CA THR A 84 -7.29 -11.53 -1.58
C THR A 84 -8.61 -12.32 -1.54
N ASP A 85 -8.86 -13.06 -0.46
CA ASP A 85 -10.04 -13.90 -0.30
C ASP A 85 -10.91 -13.46 0.88
N SER A 86 -12.23 -13.41 0.65
CA SER A 86 -13.23 -13.00 1.64
C SER A 86 -13.35 -13.95 2.84
N LYS A 87 -12.88 -15.19 2.71
CA LYS A 87 -12.86 -16.20 3.79
C LYS A 87 -11.74 -15.98 4.80
N ASN A 88 -10.62 -15.40 4.35
CA ASN A 88 -9.40 -15.27 5.15
C ASN A 88 -9.13 -13.81 5.56
N GLY A 89 -10.16 -12.95 5.55
CA GLY A 89 -9.99 -11.53 5.83
C GLY A 89 -9.27 -11.27 7.16
N ILE A 90 -8.47 -10.20 7.18
CA ILE A 90 -7.62 -9.84 8.31
C ILE A 90 -8.27 -8.72 9.13
N THR A 91 -8.39 -8.91 10.43
CA THR A 91 -8.98 -7.92 11.34
C THR A 91 -8.04 -6.76 11.62
N ARG A 92 -8.57 -5.66 12.16
CA ARG A 92 -7.72 -4.54 12.63
C ARG A 92 -6.80 -4.97 13.77
N GLN A 93 -7.28 -5.83 14.66
CA GLN A 93 -6.50 -6.29 15.81
C GLN A 93 -5.31 -7.11 15.33
N GLU A 94 -5.51 -8.04 14.40
CA GLU A 94 -4.42 -8.81 13.78
C GLU A 94 -3.43 -7.90 13.05
N LEU A 95 -3.92 -6.90 12.29
CA LEU A 95 -3.02 -5.92 11.65
C LEU A 95 -2.19 -5.12 12.67
N VAL A 96 -2.77 -4.74 13.80
CA VAL A 96 -2.06 -4.04 14.90
C VAL A 96 -1.00 -4.95 15.53
N GLU A 97 -1.34 -6.21 15.78
CA GLU A 97 -0.44 -7.20 16.38
C GLU A 97 0.74 -7.51 15.47
N ILE A 98 0.50 -7.73 14.18
CA ILE A 98 1.53 -8.07 13.19
C ILE A 98 2.44 -6.88 12.91
N THR A 99 1.88 -5.67 12.82
CA THR A 99 2.65 -4.49 12.41
C THR A 99 3.24 -3.70 13.58
N GLY A 100 2.75 -3.92 14.81
CA GLY A 100 3.10 -3.14 16.00
C GLY A 100 2.61 -1.68 15.96
N VAL A 101 1.82 -1.31 14.94
CA VAL A 101 1.30 0.03 14.70
C VAL A 101 -0.02 0.21 15.44
N SER A 102 -0.26 1.39 16.00
CA SER A 102 -1.53 1.66 16.69
C SER A 102 -2.76 1.48 15.78
N ASP A 103 -3.86 1.00 16.36
CA ASP A 103 -5.15 0.82 15.66
C ASP A 103 -5.63 2.10 14.94
N ARG A 104 -5.34 3.28 15.50
CA ARG A 104 -5.65 4.57 14.89
C ARG A 104 -4.92 4.75 13.55
N ILE A 105 -3.62 4.45 13.52
CA ILE A 105 -2.80 4.59 12.32
C ILE A 105 -3.15 3.51 11.30
N VAL A 106 -3.36 2.26 11.73
CA VAL A 106 -3.85 1.17 10.86
C VAL A 106 -5.13 1.60 10.13
N ARG A 107 -6.10 2.15 10.87
CA ARG A 107 -7.35 2.65 10.28
C ARG A 107 -7.10 3.74 9.24
N GLN A 108 -6.27 4.74 9.55
CA GLN A 108 -5.96 5.82 8.62
C GLN A 108 -5.29 5.30 7.34
N ARG A 109 -4.36 4.36 7.46
CA ARG A 109 -3.65 3.78 6.31
C ARG A 109 -4.56 2.92 5.44
N ILE A 110 -5.47 2.15 6.02
CA ILE A 110 -6.49 1.41 5.25
C ILE A 110 -7.37 2.39 4.44
N GLU A 111 -7.78 3.51 5.03
CA GLU A 111 -8.56 4.54 4.31
C GLU A 111 -7.78 5.22 3.19
N VAL A 112 -6.45 5.36 3.32
CA VAL A 112 -5.59 5.81 2.21
C VAL A 112 -5.56 4.76 1.11
N LEU A 113 -5.28 3.50 1.45
CA LEU A 113 -5.19 2.40 0.47
C LEU A 113 -6.50 2.19 -0.30
N ARG A 114 -7.66 2.39 0.34
CA ARG A 114 -8.98 2.26 -0.29
C ARG A 114 -9.23 3.21 -1.47
N ARG A 115 -8.40 4.23 -1.63
CA ARG A 115 -8.47 5.13 -2.80
C ARG A 115 -7.95 4.47 -4.07
N ASP A 116 -7.01 3.53 -3.92
CA ASP A 116 -6.30 2.89 -5.02
C ASP A 116 -6.63 1.40 -5.17
N TYR A 117 -7.06 0.75 -4.08
CA TYR A 117 -7.30 -0.70 -4.02
C TYR A 117 -8.71 -1.04 -3.53
N PRO A 118 -9.35 -2.10 -4.08
CA PRO A 118 -10.68 -2.55 -3.68
C PRO A 118 -10.67 -3.33 -2.36
N ILE A 119 -10.30 -2.67 -1.26
CA ILE A 119 -10.27 -3.25 0.09
C ILE A 119 -11.66 -3.24 0.71
N ILE A 120 -12.30 -4.40 0.75
CA ILE A 120 -13.65 -4.60 1.25
C ILE A 120 -13.62 -4.93 2.74
N ASN A 121 -14.67 -4.49 3.44
CA ASN A 121 -15.01 -5.01 4.76
C ASN A 121 -16.53 -5.18 4.85
N HIS A 122 -17.00 -6.40 5.08
CA HIS A 122 -18.43 -6.73 5.13
C HIS A 122 -19.12 -6.42 6.45
N GLN A 123 -18.41 -5.85 7.44
CA GLN A 123 -18.91 -5.56 8.79
C GLN A 123 -19.44 -6.80 9.55
N ASN A 124 -19.02 -8.00 9.13
CA ASN A 124 -19.39 -9.28 9.75
C ASN A 124 -18.32 -9.80 10.73
N GLY A 125 -17.36 -8.95 11.11
CA GLY A 125 -16.25 -9.32 11.98
C GLY A 125 -15.08 -10.04 11.30
N ARG A 126 -15.21 -10.46 10.03
CA ARG A 126 -14.14 -11.20 9.30
C ARG A 126 -13.00 -10.32 8.77
N GLY A 127 -12.95 -9.04 9.13
CA GLY A 127 -11.85 -8.17 8.74
C GLY A 127 -11.89 -7.67 7.29
N TYR A 128 -10.72 -7.30 6.79
CA TYR A 128 -10.48 -6.71 5.47
C TYR A 128 -9.86 -7.71 4.51
N PHE A 129 -10.19 -7.57 3.24
CA PHE A 129 -9.59 -8.32 2.16
C PHE A 129 -9.69 -7.51 0.86
N VAL A 130 -8.85 -7.83 -0.12
CA VAL A 130 -8.93 -7.27 -1.47
C VAL A 130 -9.81 -8.17 -2.31
N SER A 131 -10.86 -7.64 -2.93
CA SER A 131 -11.69 -8.42 -3.85
C SER A 131 -11.52 -7.99 -5.30
N HIS A 132 -11.57 -8.97 -6.20
CA HIS A 132 -11.68 -8.76 -7.64
C HIS A 132 -13.03 -9.24 -8.18
N ASP A 133 -13.90 -9.80 -7.34
CA ASP A 133 -15.22 -10.27 -7.75
C ASP A 133 -16.19 -9.08 -7.94
N PRO A 134 -16.72 -8.86 -9.15
CA PRO A 134 -17.68 -7.79 -9.40
C PRO A 134 -18.93 -7.84 -8.51
N ALA A 135 -19.37 -9.01 -8.06
CA ALA A 135 -20.54 -9.11 -7.19
C ALA A 135 -20.27 -8.56 -5.79
N GLU A 136 -19.15 -8.96 -5.16
CA GLU A 136 -18.69 -8.41 -3.88
C GLU A 136 -18.46 -6.89 -3.97
N LEU A 137 -17.81 -6.42 -5.04
CA LEU A 137 -17.56 -4.99 -5.27
C LEU A 137 -18.84 -4.18 -5.40
N ARG A 138 -19.83 -4.68 -6.15
CA ARG A 138 -21.14 -4.02 -6.27
C ARG A 138 -21.87 -3.92 -4.93
N SER A 139 -21.82 -4.99 -4.14
CA SER A 139 -22.42 -5.02 -2.80
C SER A 139 -21.77 -3.98 -1.89
N TYR A 140 -20.43 -3.96 -1.86
CA TYR A 140 -19.66 -3.01 -1.07
C TYR A 140 -19.90 -1.56 -1.51
N TYR A 141 -19.91 -1.29 -2.81
CA TYR A 141 -20.23 0.04 -3.35
C TYR A 141 -21.61 0.52 -2.91
N LYS A 142 -22.64 -0.35 -2.99
CA LYS A 142 -24.00 -0.01 -2.56
C LYS A 142 -24.04 0.33 -1.06
N GLN A 143 -23.33 -0.45 -0.24
CA GLN A 143 -23.23 -0.22 1.20
C GLN A 143 -22.59 1.15 1.52
N GLU A 144 -21.41 1.44 0.97
CA GLU A 144 -20.69 2.69 1.22
C GLU A 144 -21.43 3.91 0.66
N ARG A 145 -22.04 3.78 -0.53
CA ARG A 145 -22.88 4.83 -1.11
C ARG A 145 -24.07 5.16 -0.21
N ASN A 146 -24.76 4.15 0.31
CA ASN A 146 -25.89 4.36 1.21
C ASN A 146 -25.45 5.03 2.52
N ARG A 147 -24.29 4.64 3.06
CA ARG A 147 -23.69 5.29 4.23
C ARG A 147 -23.39 6.77 3.96
N ALA A 148 -22.78 7.07 2.82
CA ALA A 148 -22.48 8.44 2.40
C ALA A 148 -23.76 9.28 2.26
N LEU A 149 -24.79 8.75 1.59
CA LEU A 149 -26.08 9.43 1.45
C LEU A 149 -26.74 9.69 2.80
N SER A 150 -26.71 8.73 3.73
CA SER A 150 -27.23 8.91 5.09
C SER A 150 -26.58 10.08 5.82
N ILE A 151 -25.24 10.21 5.71
CA ILE A 151 -24.50 11.34 6.27
C ILE A 151 -24.94 12.66 5.61
N LEU A 152 -25.04 12.70 4.28
CA LEU A 152 -25.46 13.90 3.55
C LEU A 152 -26.90 14.33 3.89
N TYR A 153 -27.82 13.38 4.04
CA TYR A 153 -29.19 13.69 4.47
C TYR A 153 -29.23 14.29 5.87
N ARG A 154 -28.41 13.77 6.80
CA ARG A 154 -28.28 14.33 8.15
C ARG A 154 -27.72 15.77 8.15
N LEU A 155 -26.79 16.07 7.26
CA LEU A 155 -26.17 17.40 7.14
C LEU A 155 -27.05 18.42 6.39
N LYS A 156 -28.04 17.97 5.62
CA LYS A 156 -28.94 18.82 4.83
C LYS A 156 -29.61 19.96 5.64
N PRO A 157 -30.25 19.73 6.81
CA PRO A 157 -30.85 20.80 7.59
C PRO A 157 -29.81 21.81 8.11
N ILE A 158 -28.67 21.33 8.61
CA ILE A 158 -27.57 22.18 9.12
C ILE A 158 -27.09 23.13 8.01
N ARG A 159 -26.86 22.59 6.81
CA ARG A 159 -26.46 23.39 5.64
C ARG A 159 -27.48 24.48 5.28
N LYS A 160 -28.78 24.21 5.46
CA LYS A 160 -29.84 25.20 5.18
C LYS A 160 -29.79 26.36 6.18
N ILE A 161 -29.55 26.06 7.46
CA ILE A 161 -29.41 27.06 8.53
C ILE A 161 -28.18 27.94 8.28
N LEU A 162 -27.01 27.34 8.04
CA LEU A 162 -25.77 28.08 7.79
C LEU A 162 -25.88 29.01 6.58
N LYS A 163 -26.46 28.55 5.47
CA LYS A 163 -26.68 29.38 4.27
C LYS A 163 -27.63 30.56 4.51
N GLY A 164 -28.53 30.46 5.49
CA GLY A 164 -29.42 31.55 5.88
C GLY A 164 -28.76 32.58 6.79
N ALA A 165 -27.75 32.18 7.56
CA ALA A 165 -27.01 33.06 8.46
C ALA A 165 -25.86 33.81 7.76
N GLU A 166 -25.38 33.30 6.62
CA GLU A 166 -24.37 33.96 5.76
C GLU A 166 -24.97 34.99 4.78
N LYS A 167 -26.28 35.26 4.88
CA LYS A 167 -26.99 36.29 4.11
C LYS A 167 -27.24 37.52 4.97
#